data_AF-A0A0H2LTF1-F1
#
_entry.id   AF-A0A0H2LTF1-F1
#
_cell.length_a   1.000
_cell.length_b   1.000
_cell.length_c   1.000
_cell.angle_alpha   90.00
_cell.angle_beta   90.00
_cell.angle_gamma   90.00
#
_symmetry.space_group_name_H-M   'P 1'
#
loop_
_entity.id
_entity.type
_entity.pdbx_description
1 polymer ?
#
loop_
_entity_poly.entity_id
_entity_poly.type
_entity_poly.pdbx_seq_one_letter_code
_entity_poly.pdbx_strand_id
1 'polypeptide(L)' 'MEDLQEFERYMAHLSEGLGHSDRHAGLRGYTTGLMSPLQRKSVEPMAAHMDPLNVRSRHQSLHHFVAQTLVP' A
#
# COMPACT_ATOMS: atom_id res chain seq x y z
N MET A 1 -2.38 -18.21 -12.01
CA MET A 1 -0.93 -17.98 -11.82
C MET A 1 -0.44 -16.83 -12.69
N GLU A 2 -0.93 -16.70 -13.94
CA GLU A 2 -0.66 -15.54 -14.81
C GLU A 2 -1.12 -14.21 -14.22
N ASP A 3 -2.29 -14.15 -13.55
CA ASP A 3 -2.80 -12.91 -12.94
C ASP A 3 -1.88 -12.31 -11.87
N LEU A 4 -1.17 -13.17 -11.12
CA LEU A 4 -0.23 -12.72 -10.10
C LEU A 4 1.03 -12.12 -10.73
N GLN A 5 1.49 -12.68 -11.86
CA GLN A 5 2.63 -12.16 -12.60
C GLN A 5 2.31 -10.83 -13.30
N GLU A 6 1.09 -10.72 -13.86
CA GLU A 6 0.60 -9.47 -14.46
C GLU A 6 0.48 -8.38 -13.39
N PHE A 7 -0.05 -8.74 -12.21
CA PHE A 7 -0.13 -7.83 -11.06
C PHE A 7 1.26 -7.38 -10.57
N GLU A 8 2.22 -8.29 -10.44
CA GLU A 8 3.59 -7.96 -10.06
C GLU A 8 4.26 -7.03 -11.09
N ARG A 9 4.04 -7.27 -12.39
CA ARG A 9 4.54 -6.40 -13.47
C ARG A 9 3.92 -5.01 -13.42
N TYR A 10 2.61 -4.93 -13.22
CA TYR A 10 1.91 -3.65 -13.06
C TYR A 10 2.41 -2.87 -11.84
N MET A 11 2.62 -3.56 -10.71
CA MET A 11 3.18 -2.96 -9.50
C MET A 11 4.63 -2.50 -9.67
N ALA A 12 5.46 -3.25 -10.41
CA ALA A 12 6.81 -2.84 -10.75
C ALA A 12 6.82 -1.55 -11.60
N HIS A 13 5.96 -1.49 -12.63
CA HIS A 13 5.83 -0.32 -13.48
C HIS A 13 5.33 0.93 -12.73
N LEU A 14 4.33 0.79 -11.86
CA LEU A 14 3.90 1.88 -10.99
C LEU A 14 5.01 2.36 -10.06
N SER A 15 5.84 1.43 -9.57
CA SER A 15 6.93 1.76 -8.65
C SER A 15 8.09 2.49 -9.32
N GLU A 16 8.38 2.21 -10.59
CA GLU A 16 9.35 2.97 -11.40
C GLU A 16 8.96 4.46 -11.49
N GLY A 17 7.66 4.77 -11.65
CA GLY A 17 7.16 6.14 -11.65
C GLY A 17 7.20 6.85 -10.29
N LEU A 18 7.31 6.10 -9.18
CA LEU A 18 7.32 6.64 -7.81
C LEU A 18 8.73 7.05 -7.35
N GLY A 19 9.79 6.60 -8.05
CA GLY A 19 11.14 7.18 -8.01
C GLY A 19 12.04 6.84 -6.82
N HIS A 20 11.62 6.02 -5.84
CA HIS A 20 12.49 5.55 -4.74
C HIS A 20 12.08 4.14 -4.25
N SER A 21 13.06 3.29 -3.94
CA SER A 21 12.89 1.91 -3.45
C SER A 21 11.97 1.80 -2.23
N ASP A 22 12.01 2.80 -1.35
CA ASP A 22 11.23 2.84 -0.10
C ASP A 22 9.71 2.94 -0.38
N ARG A 23 9.36 3.48 -1.55
CA ARG A 23 7.97 3.63 -2.00
C ARG A 23 7.39 2.33 -2.57
N HIS A 24 8.21 1.35 -2.92
CA HIS A 24 7.72 0.01 -3.32
C HIS A 24 7.04 -0.71 -2.15
N ALA A 25 7.64 -0.64 -0.96
CA ALA A 25 7.07 -1.23 0.26
C ALA A 25 5.77 -0.54 0.66
N GLY A 26 5.73 0.80 0.55
CA GLY A 26 4.52 1.59 0.76
C GLY A 26 3.40 1.25 -0.23
N LEU A 27 3.71 1.18 -1.53
CA LEU A 27 2.75 0.83 -2.58
C LEU A 27 2.19 -0.57 -2.37
N ARG A 28 3.06 -1.55 -2.10
CA ARG A 28 2.64 -2.93 -1.85
C ARG A 28 1.74 -3.02 -0.61
N GLY A 29 2.09 -2.35 0.48
CA GLY A 29 1.27 -2.30 1.69
C GLY A 29 -0.10 -1.65 1.44
N TYR A 30 -0.12 -0.54 0.70
CA TYR A 30 -1.36 0.14 0.34
C TYR A 30 -2.25 -0.71 -0.57
N THR A 31 -1.71 -1.28 -1.65
CA THR A 31 -2.46 -2.15 -2.56
C THR A 31 -2.98 -3.40 -1.84
N THR A 32 -2.19 -3.98 -0.93
CA THR A 32 -2.63 -5.11 -0.10
C THR A 32 -3.85 -4.74 0.73
N GLY A 33 -3.84 -3.60 1.42
CA GLY A 33 -5.01 -3.16 2.20
C GLY A 33 -6.24 -2.80 1.34
N LEU A 34 -6.05 -2.34 0.09
CA LEU A 34 -7.17 -2.08 -0.83
C LEU A 34 -7.84 -3.37 -1.34
N MET A 35 -7.06 -4.44 -1.43
CA MET A 35 -7.52 -5.78 -1.81
C MET A 35 -8.07 -6.58 -0.63
N SER A 36 -7.82 -6.16 0.60
CA SER A 36 -8.41 -6.77 1.80
C SER A 36 -9.95 -6.68 1.79
N PRO A 37 -10.64 -7.67 2.38
CA PRO A 37 -12.10 -7.73 2.47
C PRO A 37 -12.65 -6.75 3.53
N LEU A 38 -12.33 -5.46 3.38
CA LEU A 38 -12.73 -4.40 4.30
C LEU A 38 -13.97 -3.68 3.78
N GLN A 39 -14.95 -3.46 4.66
CA GLN A 39 -16.14 -2.68 4.33
C GLN A 39 -15.81 -1.20 4.06
N ARG A 40 -14.74 -0.68 4.68
CA ARG A 40 -14.24 0.68 4.45
C ARG A 40 -12.78 0.61 4.01
N LYS A 41 -12.50 1.07 2.78
CA LYS A 41 -11.16 1.12 2.18
C LYS A 41 -10.45 2.44 2.50
N SER A 42 -10.25 2.73 3.78
CA SER A 42 -9.45 3.87 4.23
C SER A 42 -8.22 3.42 5.01
N VAL A 43 -7.26 4.33 5.18
CA VAL A 43 -5.92 4.02 5.74
C VAL A 43 -6.00 3.41 7.14
N GLU A 44 -6.92 3.86 7.98
CA GLU A 44 -7.10 3.38 9.36
C GLU A 44 -7.64 1.93 9.43
N PRO A 45 -8.77 1.58 8.78
CA PRO A 45 -9.21 0.19 8.65
C PRO A 45 -8.18 -0.74 8.02
N MET A 46 -7.44 -0.26 7.02
CA MET A 46 -6.37 -1.03 6.36
C MET A 46 -5.21 -1.30 7.31
N ALA A 47 -4.79 -0.31 8.10
CA ALA A 47 -3.75 -0.47 9.10
C ALA A 47 -4.18 -1.43 10.22
N ALA A 48 -5.42 -1.32 10.68
CA ALA A 48 -5.99 -2.19 11.70
C ALA A 48 -6.10 -3.65 11.22
N HIS A 49 -6.33 -3.86 9.93
CA HIS A 49 -6.40 -5.19 9.34
C HIS A 49 -5.03 -5.81 9.06
N MET A 50 -4.07 -5.02 8.58
CA MET A 50 -2.73 -5.51 8.22
C MET A 50 -1.82 -5.75 9.44
N ASP A 51 -1.94 -4.94 10.47
CA ASP A 51 -1.11 -5.06 11.68
C ASP A 51 -1.92 -4.65 12.92
N PRO A 52 -2.82 -5.53 13.42
CA PRO A 52 -3.69 -5.23 14.54
C PRO A 52 -2.94 -4.91 15.84
N LEU A 53 -1.70 -5.39 15.97
CA LEU A 53 -0.85 -5.16 17.14
C LEU A 53 -0.11 -3.82 17.06
N ASN A 54 0.12 -3.28 15.86
CA ASN A 54 0.84 -2.03 15.65
C ASN A 54 0.07 -1.05 14.74
N VAL A 55 -1.25 -0.96 14.93
CA VAL A 55 -2.16 -0.16 14.09
C VAL A 55 -1.67 1.26 13.86
N ARG A 56 -1.21 1.95 14.91
CA ARG A 56 -0.73 3.34 14.82
C ARG A 56 0.51 3.49 13.95
N SER A 57 1.48 2.57 14.08
CA SER A 57 2.70 2.57 13.27
C SER A 57 2.38 2.29 11.82
N ARG A 58 1.55 1.26 11.56
CA ARG A 58 1.10 0.90 10.22
C ARG A 58 0.28 2.02 9.56
N HIS A 59 -0.61 2.66 10.32
CA HIS A 59 -1.39 3.81 9.88
C HIS A 59 -0.49 4.96 9.45
N GLN A 60 0.51 5.32 10.27
CA GLN A 60 1.45 6.39 9.94
C GLN A 60 2.27 6.07 8.68
N SER A 61 2.75 4.84 8.54
CA SER A 61 3.49 4.41 7.34
C SER A 61 2.65 4.52 6.07
N LEU A 62 1.40 4.04 6.09
CA LEU A 62 0.48 4.14 4.95
C LEU A 62 0.03 5.58 4.67
N HIS A 63 -0.28 6.34 5.72
CA HIS A 63 -0.68 7.74 5.60
C HIS A 63 0.45 8.58 5.00
N HIS A 64 1.68 8.38 5.48
CA HIS A 64 2.87 9.03 4.95
C HIS A 64 3.10 8.66 3.49
N PHE A 65 2.96 7.37 3.14
CA PHE A 65 3.05 6.92 1.75
C PHE A 65 2.03 7.65 0.87
N VAL A 66 0.74 7.63 1.22
CA VAL A 66 -0.31 8.28 0.42
C VAL A 66 -0.12 9.80 0.36
N ALA A 67 0.16 10.44 1.49
CA ALA A 67 0.25 11.91 1.57
C ALA A 67 1.53 12.48 0.94
N GLN A 68 2.67 11.79 1.00
CA GLN A 68 3.95 12.30 0.48
C GLN A 68 4.29 11.81 -0.92
N THR A 69 3.59 10.79 -1.39
CA THR A 69 3.88 10.17 -2.68
C THR A 69 2.83 10.53 -3.74
N LEU A 70 1.57 10.78 -3.35
CA LEU A 70 0.48 11.08 -4.29
C LEU A 70 0.05 12.56 -4.30
N VAL A 71 0.65 13.40 -3.46
CA VAL A 71 0.44 14.86 -3.49
C VAL A 71 1.79 15.52 -3.82
N PRO A 72 1.90 16.24 -4.96
CA PRO A 72 3.13 16.94 -5.34
C PRO A 72 3.46 18.11 -4.42
#